data_AF-A0A7X9C9W7-F1
#
_entry.id   AF-A0A7X9C9W7-F1
#
_cell.length_a   1.000
_cell.length_b   1.000
_cell.length_c   1.000
_cell.angle_alpha   90.00
_cell.angle_beta   90.00
_cell.angle_gamma   90.00
#
_symmetry.space_group_name_H-M   'P 1'
#
loop_
_entity.id
_entity.type
_entity.pdbx_description
1 polymer ?
#
loop_
_entity_poly.entity_id
_entity_poly.type
_entity_poly.pdbx_seq_one_letter_code
_entity_poly.pdbx_strand_id
1 'polypeptide(L)'
;MNSSIRAASTRLAIIGGGPRAIGVLERLGANAALCESLAHAPLHVDIVDPHMPGAGRIWRAAESPLLLMNSRAADVSIYPDDTVDCAGPIQAGPSLAEWAEGIRRGTIEAPTAGTERLAEIEALQAEDFPSRRVQALYLEWFFGQVLTRLPQAVTVTVHRTMATAVRPAAAHGSLAVAESHAPGEGRLDEADGAGWAVELEGRDPLHADLLLLAAGHNDARPSAVRHQLAAFARRHGGTYLAPSQASDAQLDLLAPGHDVIVRGMGLAFIDLMALLTEGRGGEFTPDPRPGEPGRLSYVPSGREPRLWVGSRRGVPYHSKVRDEGEPAGPGDLVHVTPEALRAREDADGLLDFRADVVPLIAEE
;
A
#
# COMPACT_ATOMS: atom_id res chain seq x y z
N MET A 1 42.92 29.17 11.68
CA MET A 1 42.32 28.21 10.73
C MET A 1 41.22 27.49 11.49
N ASN A 2 39.98 27.97 11.39
CA ASN A 2 38.85 27.33 12.04
C ASN A 2 38.48 26.09 11.23
N SER A 3 38.70 24.91 11.80
CA SER A 3 38.11 23.67 11.32
C SER A 3 36.60 23.81 11.49
N SER A 4 35.90 24.04 10.38
CA SER A 4 34.44 23.97 10.32
C SER A 4 34.08 22.50 10.53
N ILE A 5 33.69 22.15 11.76
CA ILE A 5 33.01 20.90 12.04
C ILE A 5 31.70 20.98 11.24
N ARG A 6 31.66 20.30 10.08
CA ARG A 6 30.39 20.01 9.42
C ARG A 6 29.56 19.26 10.44
N ALA A 7 28.39 19.78 10.76
CA ALA A 7 27.46 19.03 11.56
C ALA A 7 27.15 17.69 10.88
N ALA A 8 27.15 16.63 11.68
CA ALA A 8 26.79 15.30 11.19
C ALA A 8 25.35 15.37 10.67
N SER A 9 25.15 14.99 9.40
CA SER A 9 23.81 14.85 8.84
C SER A 9 23.17 13.59 9.41
N THR A 10 21.97 13.72 9.96
CA THR A 10 21.17 12.58 10.41
C THR A 10 20.65 11.83 9.20
N ARG A 11 20.82 10.51 9.14
CA ARG A 11 20.33 9.65 8.06
C ARG A 11 19.11 8.84 8.51
N LEU A 12 18.02 8.93 7.77
CA LEU A 12 16.82 8.11 7.92
C LEU A 12 16.71 7.13 6.74
N ALA A 13 16.71 5.84 7.01
CA ALA A 13 16.34 4.83 6.01
C ALA A 13 14.84 4.51 6.10
N ILE A 14 14.12 4.68 5.00
CA ILE A 14 12.73 4.26 4.83
C ILE A 14 12.71 2.99 3.98
N ILE A 15 12.26 1.87 4.55
CA ILE A 15 12.12 0.60 3.85
C ILE A 15 10.71 0.47 3.30
N GLY A 16 10.59 0.53 1.98
CA GLY A 16 9.32 0.66 1.26
C GLY A 16 9.13 2.08 0.71
N GLY A 17 8.61 2.17 -0.51
CA GLY A 17 8.39 3.40 -1.26
C GLY A 17 6.92 3.63 -1.61
N GLY A 18 5.99 2.92 -0.96
CA GLY A 18 4.55 3.09 -1.22
C GLY A 18 3.93 4.33 -0.54
N PRO A 19 2.58 4.43 -0.54
CA PRO A 19 1.84 5.60 -0.02
C PRO A 19 2.23 6.02 1.40
N ARG A 20 2.49 5.05 2.29
CA ARG A 20 2.90 5.34 3.67
C ARG A 20 4.25 6.06 3.73
N ALA A 21 5.21 5.64 2.92
CA ALA A 21 6.56 6.22 2.90
C ALA A 21 6.52 7.67 2.39
N ILE A 22 5.81 7.90 1.29
CA ILE A 22 5.69 9.25 0.71
C ILE A 22 4.85 10.18 1.58
N GLY A 23 3.83 9.68 2.28
CA GLY A 23 3.07 10.47 3.25
C GLY A 23 3.93 10.90 4.43
N VAL A 24 4.78 10.01 4.95
CA VAL A 24 5.75 10.39 6.00
C VAL A 24 6.78 11.39 5.47
N LEU A 25 7.31 11.20 4.26
CA LEU A 25 8.23 12.15 3.65
C LEU A 25 7.59 13.54 3.49
N GLU A 26 6.34 13.59 3.08
CA GLU A 26 5.58 14.83 2.95
C GLU A 26 5.44 15.52 4.32
N ARG A 27 5.06 14.78 5.37
CA ARG A 27 4.99 15.32 6.74
C ARG A 27 6.35 15.78 7.25
N LEU A 28 7.44 15.06 6.95
CA LEU A 28 8.80 15.49 7.29
C LEU A 28 9.13 16.82 6.61
N GLY A 29 8.79 16.98 5.33
CA GLY A 29 8.96 18.25 4.60
C GLY A 29 8.15 19.40 5.23
N ALA A 30 6.87 19.16 5.53
CA ALA A 30 5.99 20.16 6.13
C ALA A 30 6.47 20.62 7.52
N ASN A 31 6.99 19.70 8.33
CA ASN A 31 7.49 19.99 9.67
C ASN A 31 8.93 20.51 9.68
N ALA A 32 9.73 20.20 8.65
CA ALA A 32 11.13 20.59 8.59
C ALA A 32 11.32 22.11 8.63
N ALA A 33 10.39 22.88 8.04
CA ALA A 33 10.40 24.34 8.11
C ALA A 33 10.19 24.91 9.53
N LEU A 34 9.62 24.12 10.44
CA LEU A 34 9.38 24.49 11.84
C LEU A 34 10.49 24.02 12.78
N CYS A 35 11.43 23.21 12.29
CA CYS A 35 12.46 22.60 13.11
C CYS A 35 13.79 23.34 12.97
N GLU A 36 14.06 24.28 13.89
CA GLU A 36 15.30 25.06 13.91
C GLU A 36 16.56 24.18 13.94
N SER A 37 16.47 23.01 14.58
CA SER A 37 17.60 22.07 14.67
C SER A 37 18.06 21.53 13.31
N LEU A 38 17.19 21.47 12.29
CA LEU A 38 17.58 21.01 10.95
C LEU A 38 18.51 21.98 10.22
N ALA A 39 18.54 23.26 10.62
CA ALA A 39 19.56 24.21 10.12
C ALA A 39 20.98 23.82 10.57
N HIS A 40 21.07 23.11 11.69
CA HIS A 40 22.32 22.65 12.29
C HIS A 40 22.56 21.16 12.13
N ALA A 41 21.57 20.35 11.78
CA ALA A 41 21.71 18.91 11.55
C ALA A 41 20.81 18.50 10.37
N PRO A 42 21.28 18.62 9.12
CA PRO A 42 20.46 18.32 7.96
C PRO A 42 20.06 16.84 7.92
N LEU A 43 18.85 16.57 7.44
CA LEU A 43 18.29 15.23 7.31
C LEU A 43 18.55 14.69 5.90
N HIS A 44 19.08 13.47 5.84
CA HIS A 44 19.15 12.71 4.60
C HIS A 44 18.20 11.51 4.70
N VAL A 45 17.32 11.36 3.71
CA VAL A 45 16.34 10.28 3.64
C VAL A 45 16.70 9.33 2.51
N ASP A 46 16.97 8.08 2.85
CA ASP A 46 17.12 7.00 1.89
C ASP A 46 15.79 6.26 1.75
N ILE A 47 15.20 6.21 0.55
CA ILE A 47 14.02 5.39 0.28
C ILE A 47 14.47 4.13 -0.45
N VAL A 48 14.24 2.96 0.14
CA VAL A 48 14.61 1.66 -0.42
C VAL A 48 13.37 0.89 -0.85
N ASP A 49 13.15 0.76 -2.16
CA ASP A 49 12.06 -0.04 -2.73
C ASP A 49 12.45 -0.52 -4.14
N PRO A 50 12.21 -1.78 -4.53
CA PRO A 50 12.49 -2.23 -5.91
C PRO A 50 11.61 -1.54 -6.97
N HIS A 51 10.45 -1.02 -6.57
CA HIS A 51 9.48 -0.33 -7.42
C HIS A 51 9.61 1.20 -7.34
N MET A 52 8.82 1.90 -8.16
CA MET A 52 8.82 3.36 -8.17
C MET A 52 8.27 3.90 -6.84
N PRO A 53 8.97 4.84 -6.17
CA PRO A 53 8.42 5.53 -5.02
C PRO A 53 7.11 6.27 -5.36
N GLY A 54 6.24 6.37 -4.38
CA GLY A 54 4.84 6.74 -4.56
C GLY A 54 3.96 5.51 -4.66
N ALA A 55 4.01 4.85 -5.82
CA ALA A 55 3.21 3.67 -6.13
C ALA A 55 3.61 2.42 -5.31
N GLY A 56 4.92 2.19 -5.16
CA GLY A 56 5.46 0.95 -4.57
C GLY A 56 5.05 -0.32 -5.33
N ARG A 57 5.09 -1.47 -4.64
CA ARG A 57 4.73 -2.78 -5.24
C ARG A 57 3.25 -2.92 -5.61
N ILE A 58 2.35 -2.26 -4.87
CA ILE A 58 0.91 -2.53 -4.93
C ILE A 58 0.21 -1.80 -6.08
N TRP A 59 0.65 -0.59 -6.40
CA TRP A 59 -0.02 0.26 -7.38
C TRP A 59 0.84 0.42 -8.63
N ARG A 60 1.42 -0.64 -9.19
CA ARG A 60 2.41 -0.46 -10.28
C ARG A 60 1.73 0.08 -11.55
N ALA A 61 2.33 1.10 -12.18
CA ALA A 61 1.82 1.66 -13.43
C ALA A 61 1.76 0.66 -14.61
N ALA A 62 2.46 -0.48 -14.49
CA ALA A 62 2.46 -1.55 -15.48
C ALA A 62 1.35 -2.60 -15.26
N GLU A 63 0.49 -2.45 -14.25
CA GLU A 63 -0.63 -3.37 -14.03
C GLU A 63 -1.67 -3.32 -15.15
N SER A 64 -2.48 -4.38 -15.22
CA SER A 64 -3.63 -4.46 -16.13
C SER A 64 -4.66 -3.35 -15.80
N PRO A 65 -5.27 -2.70 -16.80
CA PRO A 65 -6.35 -1.74 -16.59
C PRO A 65 -7.59 -2.38 -15.95
N LEU A 66 -7.71 -3.71 -16.00
CA LEU A 66 -8.82 -4.46 -15.40
C LEU A 66 -8.73 -4.52 -13.87
N LEU A 67 -7.56 -4.19 -13.29
CA LEU A 67 -7.40 -4.14 -11.85
C LEU A 67 -7.81 -2.76 -11.38
N LEU A 68 -8.95 -2.68 -10.70
CA LEU A 68 -9.53 -1.45 -10.21
C LEU A 68 -9.24 -1.23 -8.72
N MET A 69 -9.28 0.04 -8.32
CA MET A 69 -9.44 0.42 -6.93
C MET A 69 -10.82 0.03 -6.43
N ASN A 70 -10.93 -0.18 -5.12
CA ASN A 70 -12.19 -0.40 -4.45
C ASN A 70 -12.82 0.90 -3.91
N SER A 71 -12.26 2.08 -4.20
CA SER A 71 -12.81 3.39 -3.81
C SER A 71 -13.08 4.22 -5.04
N ARG A 72 -14.08 5.11 -4.99
CA ARG A 72 -14.37 6.06 -6.08
C ARG A 72 -13.24 7.07 -6.16
N ALA A 73 -13.01 7.64 -7.35
CA ALA A 73 -11.95 8.61 -7.57
C ALA A 73 -12.07 9.86 -6.67
N ALA A 74 -13.30 10.30 -6.38
CA ALA A 74 -13.55 11.43 -5.46
C ALA A 74 -13.23 11.10 -4.00
N ASP A 75 -13.32 9.83 -3.60
CA ASP A 75 -13.08 9.37 -2.24
C ASP A 75 -11.60 9.03 -1.97
N VAL A 76 -10.71 9.34 -2.92
CA VAL A 76 -9.28 9.01 -2.84
C VAL A 76 -8.45 10.29 -2.85
N SER A 77 -7.74 10.54 -1.77
CA SER A 77 -6.70 11.57 -1.69
C SER A 77 -5.49 11.05 -0.91
N ILE A 78 -4.29 11.42 -1.35
CA ILE A 78 -3.05 11.22 -0.59
C ILE A 78 -2.69 12.47 0.23
N TYR A 79 -3.30 13.61 -0.09
CA TYR A 79 -3.13 14.83 0.68
C TYR A 79 -3.92 14.76 1.99
N PRO A 80 -3.34 15.17 3.12
CA PRO A 80 -4.10 15.40 4.33
C PRO A 80 -4.92 16.69 4.21
N ASP A 81 -6.04 16.70 4.90
CA ASP A 81 -6.93 17.86 5.07
C ASP A 81 -7.08 18.19 6.56
N ASP A 82 -8.02 19.09 6.90
CA ASP A 82 -8.29 19.52 8.26
C ASP A 82 -8.95 18.45 9.15
N THR A 83 -9.37 17.32 8.57
CA THR A 83 -9.92 16.17 9.30
C THR A 83 -8.83 15.24 9.84
N VAL A 84 -7.59 15.38 9.35
CA VAL A 84 -6.46 14.53 9.74
C VAL A 84 -5.68 15.15 10.90
N ASP A 85 -5.71 14.50 12.06
CA ASP A 85 -4.85 14.87 13.20
C ASP A 85 -3.39 14.49 12.90
N CYS A 86 -2.57 15.50 12.61
CA CYS A 86 -1.14 15.34 12.39
C CYS A 86 -0.34 16.60 12.71
N ALA A 87 0.94 16.42 13.05
CA ALA A 87 1.83 17.53 13.36
C ALA A 87 2.18 18.36 12.12
N GLY A 88 2.38 19.66 12.34
CA GLY A 88 2.79 20.60 11.31
C GLY A 88 1.63 21.17 10.48
N PRO A 89 1.91 22.07 9.54
CA PRO A 89 0.89 22.69 8.71
C PRO A 89 0.30 21.67 7.73
N ILE A 90 -1.03 21.71 7.56
CA ILE A 90 -1.71 20.95 6.52
C ILE A 90 -1.38 21.56 5.15
N GLN A 91 -0.70 20.77 4.31
CA GLN A 91 -0.58 21.05 2.88
C GLN A 91 -1.69 20.33 2.13
N ALA A 92 -2.78 21.03 1.86
CA ALA A 92 -3.88 20.49 1.06
C ALA A 92 -3.47 20.28 -0.40
N GLY A 93 -4.23 19.46 -1.11
CA GLY A 93 -4.07 19.21 -2.54
C GLY A 93 -5.23 18.40 -3.10
N PRO A 94 -5.25 18.17 -4.43
CA PRO A 94 -6.39 17.55 -5.08
C PRO A 94 -6.56 16.09 -4.69
N SER A 95 -7.81 15.66 -4.54
CA SER A 95 -8.22 14.26 -4.68
C SER A 95 -7.80 13.70 -6.04
N LEU A 96 -7.90 12.38 -6.22
CA LEU A 96 -7.57 11.74 -7.49
C LEU A 96 -8.49 12.22 -8.61
N ALA A 97 -9.79 12.42 -8.34
CA ALA A 97 -10.73 12.99 -9.31
C ALA A 97 -10.37 14.43 -9.70
N GLU A 98 -10.06 15.29 -8.73
CA GLU A 98 -9.63 16.68 -8.98
C GLU A 98 -8.29 16.75 -9.72
N TRP A 99 -7.39 15.80 -9.46
CA TRP A 99 -6.12 15.69 -10.17
C TRP A 99 -6.34 15.34 -11.64
N ALA A 100 -7.20 14.36 -11.94
CA ALA A 100 -7.58 14.00 -13.30
C ALA A 100 -8.27 15.17 -14.03
N GLU A 101 -9.17 15.89 -13.35
CA GLU A 101 -9.82 17.08 -13.89
C GLU A 101 -8.82 18.22 -14.16
N GLY A 102 -7.87 18.43 -13.23
CA GLY A 102 -6.80 19.41 -13.42
C GLY A 102 -5.93 19.12 -14.63
N ILE A 103 -5.69 17.85 -14.94
CA ILE A 103 -4.99 17.42 -16.17
C ILE A 103 -5.84 17.74 -17.40
N ARG A 104 -7.13 17.36 -17.43
CA ARG A 104 -8.05 17.68 -18.54
C ARG A 104 -8.13 19.18 -18.83
N ARG A 105 -8.13 20.01 -17.79
CA ARG A 105 -8.19 21.48 -17.90
C ARG A 105 -6.85 22.14 -18.18
N GLY A 106 -5.76 21.38 -18.16
CA GLY A 106 -4.40 21.90 -18.34
C GLY A 106 -3.89 22.75 -17.17
N THR A 107 -4.49 22.65 -15.99
CA THR A 107 -4.03 23.33 -14.76
C THR A 107 -2.99 22.49 -13.99
N ILE A 108 -2.95 21.19 -14.24
CA ILE A 108 -1.94 20.26 -13.75
C ILE A 108 -1.24 19.64 -14.95
N GLU A 109 0.10 19.60 -14.93
CA GLU A 109 0.87 18.94 -15.97
C GLU A 109 0.61 17.43 -15.96
N ALA A 110 0.29 16.87 -17.14
CA ALA A 110 0.04 15.45 -17.29
C ALA A 110 1.31 14.62 -17.01
N PRO A 111 1.21 13.47 -16.33
CA PRO A 111 2.34 12.58 -16.15
C PRO A 111 2.80 12.00 -17.49
N THR A 112 4.08 11.68 -17.61
CA THR A 112 4.61 10.94 -18.76
C THR A 112 4.17 9.47 -18.69
N ALA A 113 2.97 9.17 -19.20
CA ALA A 113 2.30 7.88 -18.96
C ALA A 113 1.97 7.07 -20.22
N GLY A 114 2.33 7.54 -21.42
CA GLY A 114 1.90 6.94 -22.68
C GLY A 114 0.42 7.23 -22.97
N THR A 115 -0.01 7.03 -24.23
CA THR A 115 -1.34 7.44 -24.71
C THR A 115 -2.49 6.71 -24.03
N GLU A 116 -2.35 5.39 -23.80
CA GLU A 116 -3.41 4.58 -23.18
C GLU A 116 -3.73 5.00 -21.75
N ARG A 117 -2.71 5.25 -20.94
CA ARG A 117 -2.91 5.65 -19.53
C ARG A 117 -3.38 7.09 -19.42
N LEU A 118 -2.93 7.95 -20.32
CA LEU A 118 -3.45 9.31 -20.40
C LEU A 118 -4.94 9.30 -20.75
N ALA A 119 -5.37 8.45 -21.69
CA ALA A 119 -6.78 8.31 -22.03
C ALA A 119 -7.63 7.81 -20.84
N GLU A 120 -7.11 6.92 -19.99
CA GLU A 120 -7.80 6.55 -18.74
C GLU A 120 -7.95 7.73 -17.78
N ILE A 121 -6.89 8.53 -17.58
CA ILE A 121 -6.94 9.72 -16.73
C ILE A 121 -7.98 10.71 -17.29
N GLU A 122 -7.95 10.95 -18.60
CA GLU A 122 -8.87 11.86 -19.28
C GLU A 122 -10.32 11.37 -19.22
N ALA A 123 -10.56 10.06 -19.25
CA ALA A 123 -11.91 9.50 -19.15
C ALA A 123 -12.47 9.49 -17.71
N LEU A 124 -11.60 9.50 -16.70
CA LEU A 124 -11.98 9.25 -15.31
C LEU A 124 -12.92 10.32 -14.72
N GLN A 125 -14.08 9.91 -14.23
CA GLN A 125 -15.03 10.75 -13.51
C GLN A 125 -14.92 10.54 -11.99
N ALA A 126 -15.58 11.41 -11.21
CA ALA A 126 -15.54 11.40 -9.75
C ALA A 126 -16.09 10.10 -9.15
N GLU A 127 -17.14 9.54 -9.74
CA GLU A 127 -17.86 8.35 -9.27
C GLU A 127 -17.25 7.04 -9.77
N ASP A 128 -16.28 7.12 -10.69
CA ASP A 128 -15.61 5.94 -11.25
C ASP A 128 -14.67 5.30 -10.23
N PHE A 129 -14.49 3.99 -10.35
CA PHE A 129 -13.43 3.26 -9.67
C PHE A 129 -12.17 3.29 -10.55
N PRO A 130 -11.14 4.08 -10.24
CA PRO A 130 -9.97 4.20 -11.09
C PRO A 130 -9.20 2.88 -11.16
N SER A 131 -8.51 2.66 -12.29
CA SER A 131 -7.57 1.54 -12.37
C SER A 131 -6.38 1.75 -11.42
N ARG A 132 -5.80 0.65 -10.92
CA ARG A 132 -4.64 0.70 -10.03
C ARG A 132 -3.44 1.41 -10.67
N ARG A 133 -3.33 1.34 -11.99
CA ARG A 133 -2.29 2.05 -12.74
C ARG A 133 -2.53 3.56 -12.85
N VAL A 134 -3.77 4.03 -12.78
CA VAL A 134 -4.05 5.48 -12.63
C VAL A 134 -3.69 5.96 -11.23
N GLN A 135 -4.05 5.19 -10.19
CA GLN A 135 -3.61 5.46 -8.82
C GLN A 135 -2.07 5.53 -8.70
N ALA A 136 -1.36 4.67 -9.42
CA ALA A 136 0.10 4.70 -9.53
C ALA A 136 0.61 6.10 -9.89
N LEU A 137 0.05 6.65 -10.97
CA LEU A 137 0.48 7.90 -11.57
C LEU A 137 0.14 9.09 -10.67
N TYR A 138 -1.00 9.05 -9.98
CA TYR A 138 -1.35 10.04 -8.96
C TYR A 138 -0.34 10.03 -7.80
N LEU A 139 0.04 8.85 -7.30
CA LEU A 139 1.03 8.72 -6.21
C LEU A 139 2.45 9.11 -6.63
N GLU A 140 2.86 8.76 -7.85
CA GLU A 140 4.16 9.15 -8.43
C GLU A 140 4.22 10.67 -8.67
N TRP A 141 3.13 11.26 -9.18
CA TRP A 141 3.00 12.71 -9.31
C TRP A 141 3.08 13.40 -7.95
N PHE A 142 2.36 12.90 -6.94
CA PHE A 142 2.43 13.42 -5.57
C PHE A 142 3.84 13.32 -4.99
N PHE A 143 4.54 12.19 -5.18
CA PHE A 143 5.94 12.06 -4.76
C PHE A 143 6.82 13.14 -5.40
N GLY A 144 6.62 13.45 -6.69
CA GLY A 144 7.25 14.58 -7.34
C GLY A 144 6.95 15.92 -6.67
N GLN A 145 5.67 16.18 -6.32
CA GLN A 145 5.26 17.39 -5.59
C GLN A 145 5.90 17.48 -4.20
N VAL A 146 6.08 16.36 -3.51
CA VAL A 146 6.76 16.32 -2.21
C VAL A 146 8.22 16.74 -2.38
N LEU A 147 8.94 16.15 -3.34
CA LEU A 147 10.35 16.44 -3.58
C LEU A 147 10.60 17.91 -3.94
N THR A 148 9.72 18.54 -4.71
CA THR A 148 9.88 19.97 -5.08
C THR A 148 9.67 20.93 -3.91
N ARG A 149 8.95 20.50 -2.87
CA ARG A 149 8.65 21.30 -1.67
C ARG A 149 9.60 21.06 -0.51
N LEU A 150 10.47 20.04 -0.58
CA LEU A 150 11.42 19.77 0.49
C LEU A 150 12.38 20.96 0.70
N PRO A 151 12.59 21.41 1.95
CA PRO A 151 13.58 22.43 2.23
C PRO A 151 14.99 21.90 1.96
N GLN A 152 15.96 22.79 1.72
CA GLN A 152 17.35 22.41 1.43
C GLN A 152 18.01 21.55 2.52
N ALA A 153 17.51 21.64 3.76
CA ALA A 153 17.97 20.84 4.89
C ALA A 153 17.52 19.37 4.84
N VAL A 154 16.60 19.00 3.94
CA VAL A 154 16.12 17.63 3.74
C VAL A 154 16.51 17.17 2.34
N THR A 155 17.34 16.14 2.24
CA THR A 155 17.75 15.53 0.97
C THR A 155 17.23 14.11 0.86
N VAL A 156 16.94 13.65 -0.36
CA VAL A 156 16.38 12.32 -0.61
C VAL A 156 17.24 11.56 -1.62
N THR A 157 17.55 10.31 -1.32
CA THR A 157 18.13 9.35 -2.28
C THR A 157 17.22 8.14 -2.42
N VAL A 158 16.89 7.79 -3.66
CA VAL A 158 16.06 6.61 -3.96
C VAL A 158 16.96 5.45 -4.36
N HIS A 159 16.86 4.35 -3.61
CA HIS A 159 17.52 3.08 -3.88
C HIS A 159 16.51 2.11 -4.47
N ARG A 160 16.51 2.00 -5.81
CA ARG A 160 15.71 1.01 -6.53
C ARG A 160 16.27 -0.40 -6.38
N THR A 161 16.13 -0.97 -5.20
CA THR A 161 16.60 -2.31 -4.81
C THR A 161 15.78 -2.88 -3.65
N MET A 162 15.91 -4.17 -3.38
CA MET A 162 15.28 -4.84 -2.25
C MET A 162 16.13 -4.68 -0.98
N ALA A 163 15.52 -4.29 0.13
CA ALA A 163 16.11 -4.48 1.45
C ALA A 163 15.84 -5.93 1.89
N THR A 164 16.90 -6.69 2.18
CA THR A 164 16.81 -8.13 2.51
C THR A 164 16.89 -8.39 4.01
N ALA A 165 17.53 -7.50 4.76
CA ALA A 165 17.55 -7.53 6.22
C ALA A 165 17.81 -6.14 6.80
N VAL A 166 17.42 -5.95 8.07
CA VAL A 166 17.77 -4.79 8.89
C VAL A 166 18.32 -5.28 10.22
N ARG A 167 19.42 -4.67 10.69
CA ARG A 167 20.06 -5.03 11.97
C ARG A 167 20.49 -3.76 12.71
N PRO A 168 20.48 -3.76 14.06
CA PRO A 168 21.19 -2.74 14.82
C PRO A 168 22.67 -2.75 14.42
N ALA A 169 23.22 -1.58 14.14
CA ALA A 169 24.64 -1.40 13.92
C ALA A 169 25.35 -1.39 15.29
N ALA A 170 26.45 -2.15 15.42
CA ALA A 170 27.29 -2.06 16.60
C ALA A 170 27.84 -0.63 16.72
N ALA A 171 27.77 -0.05 17.93
CA ALA A 171 28.37 1.25 18.22
C ALA A 171 29.84 1.24 17.75
N HIS A 172 30.26 2.28 17.02
CA HIS A 172 31.64 2.43 16.58
C HIS A 172 32.58 2.44 17.80
N GLY A 173 33.27 1.32 18.04
CA GLY A 173 34.33 1.21 19.04
C GLY A 173 34.06 0.27 20.19
N SER A 174 33.95 -1.03 19.93
CA SER A 174 34.49 -2.03 20.84
C SER A 174 34.90 -3.27 20.06
N LEU A 175 36.21 -3.47 19.97
CA LEU A 175 36.78 -4.77 19.61
C LEU A 175 36.21 -5.81 20.57
N ALA A 176 35.57 -6.83 20.00
CA ALA A 176 35.06 -7.97 20.73
C ALA A 176 36.13 -8.54 21.68
N VAL A 177 35.90 -8.42 22.98
CA VAL A 177 36.38 -9.39 23.96
C VAL A 177 35.15 -10.15 24.43
N ALA A 178 35.04 -11.38 23.97
CA ALA A 178 34.01 -12.30 24.41
C ALA A 178 34.31 -12.74 25.84
N GLU A 179 33.49 -12.33 26.81
CA GLU A 179 33.34 -13.08 28.05
C GLU A 179 31.86 -13.21 28.43
N SER A 180 31.50 -14.46 28.68
CA SER A 180 30.18 -14.99 29.00
C SER A 180 29.72 -14.61 30.40
N HIS A 181 28.52 -14.04 30.56
CA HIS A 181 27.76 -14.13 31.82
C HIS A 181 26.25 -14.30 31.56
N ALA A 182 25.63 -15.08 32.45
CA ALA A 182 24.30 -15.72 32.40
C ALA A 182 23.10 -14.74 32.41
N PRO A 183 21.86 -15.20 32.12
CA PRO A 183 20.72 -14.33 31.87
C PRO A 183 20.05 -13.89 33.18
N GLY A 184 19.85 -12.57 33.34
CA GLY A 184 19.07 -11.97 34.41
C GLY A 184 18.38 -10.69 33.93
N GLU A 185 17.05 -10.71 33.99
CA GLU A 185 16.07 -9.62 34.06
C GLU A 185 16.22 -8.41 33.11
N GLY A 186 15.28 -8.34 32.16
CA GLY A 186 15.18 -7.30 31.15
C GLY A 186 14.93 -5.92 31.75
N ARG A 187 15.96 -5.08 31.67
CA ARG A 187 15.84 -3.63 31.56
C ARG A 187 16.22 -3.27 30.14
N LEU A 188 15.31 -2.61 29.41
CA LEU A 188 15.66 -1.96 28.14
C LEU A 188 16.56 -0.78 28.50
N ASP A 189 17.85 -1.03 28.63
CA ASP A 189 18.83 0.05 28.68
C ASP A 189 18.79 0.75 27.31
N GLU A 190 18.48 2.05 27.34
CA GLU A 190 18.57 2.95 26.19
C GLU A 190 19.97 2.84 25.60
N ALA A 191 20.08 2.14 24.47
CA ALA A 191 21.33 2.05 23.73
C ALA A 191 21.60 3.40 23.07
N ASP A 192 22.28 4.28 23.79
CA ASP A 192 22.90 5.49 23.26
C ASP A 192 23.74 5.12 22.01
N GLY A 193 23.26 5.51 20.83
CA GLY A 193 24.09 5.60 19.61
C GLY A 193 24.20 4.36 18.71
N ALA A 194 23.36 3.33 18.84
CA ALA A 194 23.34 2.23 17.87
C ALA A 194 22.46 2.57 16.66
N GLY A 195 23.08 3.00 15.56
CA GLY A 195 22.39 3.16 14.26
C GLY A 195 21.88 1.84 13.69
N TRP A 196 21.54 1.83 12.41
CA TRP A 196 20.99 0.69 11.68
C TRP A 196 21.87 0.35 10.47
N ALA A 197 22.01 -0.95 10.21
CA ALA A 197 22.55 -1.47 8.97
C ALA A 197 21.42 -2.14 8.17
N VAL A 198 21.22 -1.70 6.93
CA VAL A 198 20.23 -2.22 5.99
C VAL A 198 20.96 -3.00 4.91
N GLU A 199 20.76 -4.31 4.87
CA GLU A 199 21.32 -5.18 3.83
C GLU A 199 20.52 -5.01 2.53
N LEU A 200 21.19 -4.64 1.45
CA LEU A 200 20.58 -4.40 0.14
C LEU A 200 20.90 -5.54 -0.82
N GLU A 201 19.93 -5.94 -1.64
CA GLU A 201 20.16 -6.95 -2.67
C GLU A 201 21.19 -6.44 -3.70
N GLY A 202 22.27 -7.20 -3.86
CA GLY A 202 23.31 -6.94 -4.86
C GLY A 202 24.12 -5.66 -4.65
N ARG A 203 24.12 -5.06 -3.45
CA ARG A 203 24.80 -3.80 -3.13
C ARG A 203 25.39 -3.82 -1.73
N ASP A 204 26.29 -2.88 -1.46
CA ASP A 204 26.82 -2.67 -0.12
C ASP A 204 25.70 -2.25 0.86
N PRO A 205 25.78 -2.65 2.13
CA PRO A 205 24.80 -2.25 3.14
C PRO A 205 24.73 -0.73 3.31
N LEU A 206 23.52 -0.23 3.55
CA LEU A 206 23.28 1.17 3.89
C LEU A 206 23.31 1.33 5.41
N HIS A 207 24.03 2.35 5.89
CA HIS A 207 23.99 2.76 7.29
C HIS A 207 23.07 3.96 7.49
N ALA A 208 22.25 3.92 8.54
CA ALA A 208 21.33 4.99 8.91
C ALA A 208 21.27 5.18 10.43
N ASP A 209 20.97 6.39 10.90
CA ASP A 209 20.77 6.67 12.32
C ASP A 209 19.35 6.29 12.76
N LEU A 210 18.39 6.47 11.84
CA LEU A 210 16.97 6.19 12.04
C LEU A 210 16.48 5.21 10.98
N LEU A 211 15.50 4.37 11.35
CA LEU A 211 14.87 3.40 10.47
C LEU A 211 13.35 3.52 10.54
N LEU A 212 12.71 3.64 9.38
CA LEU A 212 11.25 3.55 9.23
C LEU A 212 10.89 2.34 8.37
N LEU A 213 10.16 1.39 8.96
CA LEU A 213 9.62 0.25 8.22
C LEU A 213 8.24 0.61 7.63
N ALA A 214 8.21 0.87 6.33
CA ALA A 214 7.03 1.22 5.56
C ALA A 214 6.71 0.19 4.45
N ALA A 215 7.20 -1.05 4.58
CA ALA A 215 7.14 -2.09 3.55
C ALA A 215 5.71 -2.59 3.21
N GLY A 216 4.69 -2.17 3.98
CA GLY A 216 3.30 -2.56 3.73
C GLY A 216 3.06 -4.06 3.96
N HIS A 217 2.31 -4.68 3.05
CA HIS A 217 1.96 -6.10 3.14
C HIS A 217 3.03 -6.97 2.49
N ASN A 218 3.80 -7.67 3.31
CA ASN A 218 4.83 -8.61 2.86
C ASN A 218 4.27 -9.99 2.56
N ASP A 219 4.99 -10.74 1.72
CA ASP A 219 4.64 -12.13 1.42
C ASP A 219 4.69 -13.00 2.69
N ALA A 220 3.65 -13.80 2.88
CA ALA A 220 3.56 -14.68 4.02
C ALA A 220 4.30 -15.99 3.76
N ARG A 221 5.09 -16.46 4.74
CA ARG A 221 5.67 -17.80 4.70
C ARG A 221 4.56 -18.84 4.52
N PRO A 222 4.73 -19.84 3.64
CA PRO A 222 3.70 -20.85 3.43
C PRO A 222 3.40 -21.63 4.72
N SER A 223 2.12 -21.82 5.03
CA SER A 223 1.70 -22.68 6.15
C SER A 223 1.79 -24.16 5.78
N ALA A 224 1.74 -25.05 6.78
CA ALA A 224 1.72 -26.50 6.55
C ALA A 224 0.62 -26.95 5.57
N VAL A 225 -0.58 -26.35 5.67
CA VAL A 225 -1.69 -26.61 4.74
C VAL A 225 -1.34 -26.19 3.32
N ARG A 226 -0.66 -25.04 3.12
CA ARG A 226 -0.23 -24.61 1.78
C ARG A 226 0.84 -25.53 1.20
N HIS A 227 1.78 -26.00 2.02
CA HIS A 227 2.74 -27.02 1.61
C HIS A 227 2.06 -28.32 1.18
N GLN A 228 1.05 -28.78 1.93
CA GLN A 228 0.29 -29.98 1.58
C GLN A 228 -0.45 -29.83 0.25
N LEU A 229 -1.07 -28.68 -0.01
CA LEU A 229 -1.74 -28.38 -1.28
C LEU A 229 -0.75 -28.34 -2.45
N ALA A 230 0.40 -27.68 -2.28
CA ALA A 230 1.46 -27.64 -3.29
C ALA A 230 2.01 -29.05 -3.59
N ALA A 231 2.23 -29.86 -2.56
CA ALA A 231 2.67 -31.24 -2.70
C ALA A 231 1.58 -32.12 -3.36
N PHE A 232 0.31 -31.93 -3.01
CA PHE A 232 -0.81 -32.61 -3.64
C PHE A 232 -0.87 -32.31 -5.14
N ALA A 233 -0.87 -31.03 -5.53
CA ALA A 233 -0.87 -30.63 -6.93
C ALA A 233 0.28 -31.31 -7.69
N ARG A 234 1.51 -31.23 -7.15
CA ARG A 234 2.69 -31.84 -7.76
C ARG A 234 2.57 -33.35 -7.95
N ARG A 235 2.07 -34.09 -6.93
CA ARG A 235 1.87 -35.54 -7.02
C ARG A 235 0.87 -35.96 -8.10
N HIS A 236 -0.07 -35.07 -8.43
CA HIS A 236 -1.10 -35.31 -9.44
C HIS A 236 -0.81 -34.61 -10.78
N GLY A 237 0.42 -34.11 -10.99
CA GLY A 237 0.81 -33.41 -12.22
C GLY A 237 0.13 -32.04 -12.42
N GLY A 238 -0.48 -31.49 -11.36
CA GLY A 238 -1.14 -30.19 -11.36
C GLY A 238 -0.24 -29.04 -10.88
N THR A 239 -0.72 -27.82 -11.11
CA THR A 239 -0.07 -26.58 -10.69
C THR A 239 -0.72 -26.04 -9.41
N TYR A 240 0.10 -25.57 -8.47
CA TYR A 240 -0.37 -24.82 -7.31
C TYR A 240 0.09 -23.37 -7.41
N LEU A 241 -0.86 -22.44 -7.53
CA LEU A 241 -0.60 -21.01 -7.41
C LEU A 241 -0.75 -20.61 -5.94
N ALA A 242 0.34 -20.13 -5.34
CA ALA A 242 0.30 -19.59 -3.98
C ALA A 242 -0.46 -18.26 -3.94
N PRO A 243 -1.01 -17.87 -2.78
CA PRO A 243 -1.58 -16.52 -2.63
C PRO A 243 -0.53 -15.45 -2.94
N SER A 244 -0.86 -14.52 -3.82
CA SER A 244 -0.03 -13.40 -4.25
C SER A 244 -0.93 -12.19 -4.54
N GLN A 245 -0.31 -11.03 -4.81
CA GLN A 245 -1.01 -9.97 -5.53
C GLN A 245 -1.45 -10.49 -6.91
N ALA A 246 -2.61 -10.05 -7.40
CA ALA A 246 -3.16 -10.53 -8.67
C ALA A 246 -2.20 -10.25 -9.84
N SER A 247 -1.51 -9.11 -9.80
CA SER A 247 -0.50 -8.71 -10.79
C SER A 247 0.81 -9.50 -10.71
N ASP A 248 1.08 -10.21 -9.60
CA ASP A 248 2.24 -11.10 -9.45
C ASP A 248 1.88 -12.57 -9.71
N ALA A 249 0.60 -12.88 -9.92
CA ALA A 249 0.15 -14.26 -10.09
C ALA A 249 0.62 -14.82 -11.43
N GLN A 250 1.17 -16.04 -11.42
CA GLN A 250 1.64 -16.74 -12.62
C GLN A 250 0.48 -17.37 -13.39
N LEU A 251 -0.43 -16.53 -13.89
CA LEU A 251 -1.68 -16.96 -14.51
C LEU A 251 -1.48 -17.70 -15.84
N ASP A 252 -0.35 -17.51 -16.51
CA ASP A 252 0.00 -18.22 -17.75
C ASP A 252 0.14 -19.74 -17.55
N LEU A 253 0.35 -20.19 -16.31
CA LEU A 253 0.36 -21.61 -15.97
C LEU A 253 -1.04 -22.26 -16.05
N LEU A 254 -2.09 -21.46 -16.20
CA LEU A 254 -3.48 -21.92 -16.32
C LEU A 254 -3.88 -21.92 -17.80
N ALA A 255 -3.78 -23.06 -18.48
CA ALA A 255 -4.12 -23.15 -19.91
C ALA A 255 -5.64 -23.02 -20.17
N PRO A 256 -6.05 -22.70 -21.41
CA PRO A 256 -7.45 -22.71 -21.80
C PRO A 256 -8.15 -24.04 -21.48
N GLY A 257 -9.36 -23.97 -20.95
CA GLY A 257 -10.18 -25.14 -20.61
C GLY A 257 -9.71 -25.95 -19.39
N HIS A 258 -8.55 -25.65 -18.78
CA HIS A 258 -8.11 -26.33 -17.56
C HIS A 258 -9.08 -26.11 -16.40
N ASP A 259 -9.37 -27.16 -15.64
CA ASP A 259 -10.13 -27.04 -14.38
C ASP A 259 -9.23 -26.45 -13.29
N VAL A 260 -9.65 -25.32 -12.73
CA VAL A 260 -8.92 -24.56 -11.70
C VAL A 260 -9.78 -24.43 -10.47
N ILE A 261 -9.34 -25.01 -9.36
CA ILE A 261 -9.99 -24.84 -8.07
C ILE A 261 -9.51 -23.54 -7.42
N VAL A 262 -10.44 -22.61 -7.22
CA VAL A 262 -10.16 -21.33 -6.55
C VAL A 262 -10.69 -21.37 -5.13
N ARG A 263 -9.80 -21.17 -4.15
CA ARG A 263 -10.14 -21.20 -2.73
C ARG A 263 -10.40 -19.79 -2.19
N GLY A 264 -11.64 -19.33 -2.29
CA GLY A 264 -12.12 -18.04 -1.79
C GLY A 264 -12.75 -17.18 -2.87
N MET A 265 -13.78 -16.42 -2.51
CA MET A 265 -14.50 -15.48 -3.38
C MET A 265 -14.38 -14.03 -2.89
N GLY A 266 -13.27 -13.68 -2.22
CA GLY A 266 -13.03 -12.31 -1.74
C GLY A 266 -12.62 -11.36 -2.86
N LEU A 267 -12.23 -10.13 -2.51
CA LEU A 267 -11.84 -9.10 -3.47
C LEU A 267 -10.77 -9.57 -4.48
N ALA A 268 -9.73 -10.27 -4.01
CA ALA A 268 -8.68 -10.80 -4.88
C ALA A 268 -9.17 -11.85 -5.91
N PHE A 269 -10.30 -12.53 -5.64
CA PHE A 269 -10.90 -13.43 -6.64
C PHE A 269 -11.49 -12.65 -7.81
N ILE A 270 -12.05 -11.46 -7.58
CA ILE A 270 -12.61 -10.62 -8.64
C ILE A 270 -11.49 -10.19 -9.60
N ASP A 271 -10.34 -9.78 -9.08
CA ASP A 271 -9.15 -9.49 -9.88
C ASP A 271 -8.71 -10.71 -10.71
N LEU A 272 -8.59 -11.87 -10.05
CA LEU A 272 -8.22 -13.12 -10.71
C LEU A 272 -9.20 -13.49 -11.84
N MET A 273 -10.51 -13.35 -11.57
CA MET A 273 -11.56 -13.61 -12.53
C MET A 273 -11.40 -12.67 -13.73
N ALA A 274 -11.33 -11.36 -13.51
CA ALA A 274 -11.17 -10.36 -14.58
C ALA A 274 -9.94 -10.64 -15.44
N LEU A 275 -8.79 -10.98 -14.84
CA LEU A 275 -7.57 -11.32 -15.58
C LEU A 275 -7.69 -12.64 -16.38
N LEU A 276 -8.42 -13.62 -15.87
CA LEU A 276 -8.62 -14.91 -16.53
C LEU A 276 -9.78 -14.93 -17.53
N THR A 277 -10.62 -13.88 -17.54
CA THR A 277 -11.76 -13.71 -18.46
C THR A 277 -11.49 -12.59 -19.47
N GLU A 278 -11.75 -11.34 -19.12
CA GLU A 278 -11.55 -10.16 -19.97
C GLU A 278 -10.08 -9.99 -20.32
N GLY A 279 -9.17 -10.26 -19.37
CA GLY A 279 -7.73 -10.27 -19.62
C GLY A 279 -7.29 -11.33 -20.63
N ARG A 280 -8.16 -12.31 -20.91
CA ARG A 280 -7.99 -13.31 -21.96
C ARG A 280 -8.88 -13.05 -23.18
N GLY A 281 -9.48 -11.87 -23.28
CA GLY A 281 -10.23 -11.40 -24.44
C GLY A 281 -11.69 -11.82 -24.48
N GLY A 282 -12.24 -12.39 -23.40
CA GLY A 282 -13.69 -12.49 -23.28
C GLY A 282 -14.32 -11.14 -23.01
N GLU A 283 -15.62 -11.03 -23.23
CA GLU A 283 -16.31 -9.73 -23.22
C GLU A 283 -17.68 -9.85 -22.53
N PHE A 284 -18.04 -8.83 -21.75
CA PHE A 284 -19.41 -8.67 -21.26
C PHE A 284 -20.19 -7.77 -22.22
N THR A 285 -21.25 -8.30 -22.81
CA THR A 285 -22.14 -7.56 -23.72
C THR A 285 -23.49 -7.26 -23.04
N PRO A 286 -24.11 -6.10 -23.30
CA PRO A 286 -25.46 -5.82 -22.82
C PRO A 286 -26.48 -6.85 -23.32
N ASP A 287 -27.24 -7.44 -22.40
CA ASP A 287 -28.34 -8.37 -22.70
C ASP A 287 -29.54 -8.05 -21.78
N PRO A 288 -30.12 -6.84 -21.94
CA PRO A 288 -31.18 -6.34 -21.08
C PRO A 288 -32.46 -7.16 -21.22
N ARG A 289 -33.15 -7.36 -20.10
CA ARG A 289 -34.45 -8.05 -20.05
C ARG A 289 -35.49 -7.17 -19.34
N PRO A 290 -36.80 -7.40 -19.54
CA PRO A 290 -37.83 -6.71 -18.76
C PRO A 290 -37.57 -6.88 -17.25
N GLY A 291 -37.38 -5.78 -16.52
CA GLY A 291 -37.04 -5.77 -15.09
C GLY A 291 -35.53 -5.81 -14.78
N GLU A 292 -34.66 -6.01 -15.78
CA GLU A 292 -33.21 -6.11 -15.63
C GLU A 292 -32.47 -5.31 -16.74
N PRO A 293 -32.60 -3.97 -16.77
CA PRO A 293 -32.02 -3.14 -17.85
C PRO A 293 -30.48 -3.13 -17.85
N GLY A 294 -29.84 -3.36 -16.71
CA GLY A 294 -28.37 -3.44 -16.57
C GLY A 294 -27.78 -4.83 -16.78
N ARG A 295 -28.57 -5.79 -17.26
CA ARG A 295 -28.11 -7.18 -17.40
C ARG A 295 -27.04 -7.30 -18.47
N LEU A 296 -26.00 -8.07 -18.14
CA LEU A 296 -24.89 -8.40 -19.03
C LEU A 296 -24.88 -9.90 -19.35
N SER A 297 -24.39 -10.26 -20.53
CA SER A 297 -24.05 -11.62 -20.93
C SER A 297 -22.55 -11.71 -21.20
N TYR A 298 -21.90 -12.74 -20.68
CA TYR A 298 -20.48 -12.96 -20.92
C TYR A 298 -20.25 -13.83 -22.15
N VAL A 299 -19.40 -13.38 -23.06
CA VAL A 299 -18.96 -14.08 -24.26
C VAL A 299 -17.50 -14.52 -24.06
N PRO A 300 -17.22 -15.83 -23.91
CA PRO A 300 -15.87 -16.32 -23.72
C PRO A 300 -15.07 -16.23 -25.02
N SER A 301 -13.78 -15.94 -24.91
CA SER A 301 -12.82 -15.99 -26.03
C SER A 301 -12.36 -17.40 -26.39
N GLY A 302 -12.56 -18.36 -25.48
CA GLY A 302 -12.00 -19.71 -25.57
C GLY A 302 -10.58 -19.85 -25.01
N ARG A 303 -9.98 -18.76 -24.49
CA ARG A 303 -8.68 -18.77 -23.82
C ARG A 303 -8.79 -18.91 -22.29
N GLU A 304 -10.00 -18.86 -21.76
CA GLU A 304 -10.28 -18.92 -20.33
C GLU A 304 -10.10 -20.35 -19.77
N PRO A 305 -9.65 -20.51 -18.52
CA PRO A 305 -9.78 -21.77 -17.80
C PRO A 305 -11.22 -21.94 -17.26
N ARG A 306 -11.54 -23.14 -16.78
CA ARG A 306 -12.78 -23.44 -16.07
C ARG A 306 -12.57 -23.24 -14.57
N LEU A 307 -13.16 -22.19 -14.00
CA LEU A 307 -13.01 -21.86 -12.58
C LEU A 307 -14.05 -22.59 -11.71
N TRP A 308 -13.56 -23.43 -10.79
CA TRP A 308 -14.35 -24.05 -9.73
C TRP A 308 -14.13 -23.29 -8.43
N VAL A 309 -15.03 -22.37 -8.12
CA VAL A 309 -14.81 -21.36 -7.09
C VAL A 309 -15.51 -21.73 -5.79
N GLY A 310 -14.74 -21.84 -4.70
CA GLY A 310 -15.26 -22.13 -3.38
C GLY A 310 -15.40 -20.87 -2.52
N SER A 311 -16.56 -20.70 -1.87
CA SER A 311 -16.79 -19.69 -0.82
C SER A 311 -17.13 -20.37 0.50
N ARG A 312 -16.61 -19.84 1.61
CA ARG A 312 -16.99 -20.30 2.96
C ARG A 312 -18.47 -20.05 3.27
N ARG A 313 -19.05 -18.99 2.71
CA ARG A 313 -20.46 -18.59 2.91
C ARG A 313 -21.40 -19.18 1.86
N GLY A 314 -20.87 -19.82 0.81
CA GLY A 314 -21.65 -20.37 -0.29
C GLY A 314 -22.27 -19.33 -1.25
N VAL A 315 -22.09 -18.03 -0.98
CA VAL A 315 -22.59 -16.92 -1.81
C VAL A 315 -21.46 -15.93 -2.15
N PRO A 316 -21.51 -15.25 -3.31
CA PRO A 316 -20.59 -14.15 -3.65
C PRO A 316 -20.87 -12.90 -2.81
N TYR A 317 -19.90 -11.99 -2.73
CA TYR A 317 -20.13 -10.65 -2.18
C TYR A 317 -21.00 -9.83 -3.14
N HIS A 318 -21.79 -8.91 -2.60
CA HIS A 318 -22.48 -7.90 -3.41
C HIS A 318 -21.47 -6.99 -4.10
N SER A 319 -21.76 -6.59 -5.34
CA SER A 319 -20.99 -5.56 -6.04
C SER A 319 -21.19 -4.21 -5.33
N LYS A 320 -20.16 -3.37 -5.37
CA LYS A 320 -20.34 -1.95 -5.05
C LYS A 320 -21.33 -1.33 -6.03
N VAL A 321 -22.29 -0.56 -5.53
CA VAL A 321 -23.32 0.07 -6.35
C VAL A 321 -22.76 1.39 -6.87
N ARG A 322 -22.87 1.66 -8.17
CA ARG A 322 -22.40 2.94 -8.77
C ARG A 322 -23.22 4.14 -8.30
N ASP A 323 -24.44 3.88 -7.84
CA ASP A 323 -25.47 4.85 -7.46
C ASP A 323 -25.78 4.74 -5.96
N GLU A 324 -24.75 4.58 -5.13
CA GLU A 324 -24.89 4.96 -3.72
C GLU A 324 -25.09 6.48 -3.73
N GLY A 325 -26.17 6.97 -3.09
CA GLY A 325 -26.35 8.40 -2.85
C GLY A 325 -25.22 8.97 -1.98
N GLU A 326 -25.51 9.97 -1.14
CA GLU A 326 -24.61 10.21 0.00
C GLU A 326 -24.37 8.86 0.69
N PRO A 327 -23.13 8.53 1.06
CA PRO A 327 -22.89 7.40 1.93
C PRO A 327 -23.92 7.51 3.04
N ALA A 328 -24.81 6.52 3.15
CA ALA A 328 -25.38 6.27 4.45
C ALA A 328 -24.13 5.96 5.26
N GLY A 329 -23.58 6.96 5.95
CA GLY A 329 -22.57 6.72 6.94
C GLY A 329 -23.10 5.63 7.87
N PRO A 330 -22.30 5.17 8.83
CA PRO A 330 -22.99 4.81 10.06
C PRO A 330 -23.89 6.01 10.38
N GLY A 331 -25.22 5.82 10.40
CA GLY A 331 -26.07 6.80 11.07
C GLY A 331 -25.45 7.04 12.45
N ASP A 332 -25.63 8.24 13.01
CA ASP A 332 -24.96 8.64 14.27
C ASP A 332 -24.77 7.44 15.19
N LEU A 333 -23.51 6.98 15.33
CA LEU A 333 -23.21 5.75 16.07
C LEU A 333 -23.79 5.91 17.46
N VAL A 334 -24.67 4.99 17.85
CA VAL A 334 -25.38 5.13 19.12
C VAL A 334 -24.54 4.55 20.25
N HIS A 335 -23.82 3.46 19.97
CA HIS A 335 -23.05 2.72 20.97
C HIS A 335 -21.54 2.87 20.76
N VAL A 336 -21.07 2.85 19.51
CA VAL A 336 -19.64 2.99 19.20
C VAL A 336 -19.24 4.48 19.10
N THR A 337 -19.40 5.24 20.19
CA THR A 337 -19.04 6.67 20.25
C THR A 337 -17.64 6.90 20.85
N PRO A 338 -16.97 8.03 20.55
CA PRO A 338 -15.73 8.40 21.22
C PRO A 338 -15.85 8.43 22.75
N GLU A 339 -17.00 8.87 23.27
CA GLU A 339 -17.28 8.90 24.71
C GLU A 339 -17.40 7.49 25.30
N ALA A 340 -18.11 6.58 24.62
CA ALA A 340 -18.28 5.20 25.06
C ALA A 340 -16.96 4.41 25.03
N LEU A 341 -16.11 4.67 24.03
CA LEU A 341 -14.78 4.10 23.93
C LEU A 341 -13.87 4.63 25.06
N ARG A 342 -13.80 5.95 25.26
CA ARG A 342 -13.01 6.56 26.34
C ARG A 342 -13.44 6.08 27.73
N ALA A 343 -14.73 5.86 27.94
CA ALA A 343 -15.26 5.37 29.22
C ALA A 343 -14.84 3.93 29.55
N ARG A 344 -14.34 3.17 28.57
CA ARG A 344 -13.88 1.78 28.72
C ARG A 344 -12.36 1.65 28.67
N GLU A 345 -11.62 2.74 28.49
CA GLU A 345 -10.17 2.74 28.53
C GLU A 345 -9.68 2.31 29.92
N ASP A 346 -8.59 1.54 29.96
CA ASP A 346 -7.89 1.23 31.19
C ASP A 346 -7.08 2.43 31.72
N ALA A 347 -6.31 2.22 32.79
CA ALA A 347 -5.52 3.28 33.42
C ALA A 347 -4.43 3.89 32.49
N ASP A 348 -4.06 3.18 31.42
CA ASP A 348 -3.05 3.60 30.45
C ASP A 348 -3.70 4.16 29.16
N GLY A 349 -5.03 4.29 29.11
CA GLY A 349 -5.75 4.76 27.93
C GLY A 349 -5.92 3.70 26.85
N LEU A 350 -5.79 2.41 27.19
CA LEU A 350 -5.88 1.31 26.22
C LEU A 350 -7.23 0.60 26.30
N LEU A 351 -7.64 -0.02 25.19
CA LEU A 351 -8.87 -0.79 25.05
C LEU A 351 -8.56 -2.24 24.66
N ASP A 352 -9.25 -3.21 25.27
CA ASP A 352 -9.32 -4.56 24.75
C ASP A 352 -10.43 -4.64 23.69
N PHE A 353 -10.06 -4.89 22.44
CA PHE A 353 -11.01 -4.93 21.33
C PHE A 353 -12.18 -5.91 21.57
N ARG A 354 -11.93 -7.07 22.19
CA ARG A 354 -12.97 -8.08 22.40
C ARG A 354 -13.84 -7.79 23.62
N ALA A 355 -13.26 -7.29 24.70
CA ALA A 355 -13.99 -7.03 25.94
C ALA A 355 -14.74 -5.69 25.90
N ASP A 356 -14.13 -4.67 25.27
CA ASP A 356 -14.61 -3.30 25.38
C ASP A 356 -15.32 -2.82 24.12
N VAL A 357 -14.84 -3.21 22.93
CA VAL A 357 -15.34 -2.70 21.65
C VAL A 357 -16.39 -3.62 21.01
N VAL A 358 -16.16 -4.95 21.00
CA VAL A 358 -17.11 -5.91 20.40
C VAL A 358 -18.52 -5.81 21.00
N PRO A 359 -18.73 -5.61 22.31
CA PRO A 359 -20.06 -5.41 22.84
C PRO A 359 -20.76 -4.17 22.28
N LEU A 360 -20.04 -3.05 22.11
CA LEU A 360 -20.59 -1.83 21.52
C LEU A 360 -20.98 -2.07 20.05
N ILE A 361 -20.15 -2.78 19.28
CA ILE A 361 -20.45 -3.15 17.88
C ILE A 361 -21.67 -4.07 17.81
N ALA A 362 -21.88 -4.94 18.79
CA ALA A 362 -23.01 -5.86 18.82
C ALA A 362 -24.32 -5.19 19.26
N GLU A 363 -24.24 -4.05 19.95
CA GLU A 363 -25.38 -3.21 20.33
C GLU A 363 -25.80 -2.23 19.22
N GLU A 364 -24.89 -1.93 18.28
CA GLU A 364 -25.12 -1.15 17.07
C GLU A 364 -26.03 -1.88 16.07
#